data_AF-A0A8J9VZ08-F1
#
_entry.id   AF-A0A8J9VZ08-F1
#
_cell.length_a   1.000
_cell.length_b   1.000
_cell.length_c   1.000
_cell.angle_alpha   90.00
_cell.angle_beta   90.00
_cell.angle_gamma   90.00
#
_symmetry.space_group_name_H-M   'P 1'
#
loop_
_entity.id
_entity.type
_entity.pdbx_description
1 polymer ?
#
loop_
_entity_poly.entity_id
_entity_poly.type
_entity_poly.pdbx_seq_one_letter_code
_entity_poly.pdbx_strand_id
1 'polypeptide(L)'
;MKLLISALRNNHVPQRVSASHARDVCCYTSTHNTNLFSNRTRRVSNRTRFTAKQFLSSANKTCRELSTSFSKETAIQNILLEENKLRTLEMIPKMRSIVTNEKVTVGAAVLVPLCTVKGVPSVLFTLRSSRLRSHQGEVSFPGGMCDSTDRDVVHTALRETEEELGIPSSSVDVWGSLKPIPDRLNLQRNTMTVVAVLGNVGEVDPAKLKVSPREVAAVFPLSFSHLLDPARQRYTTMKRHHDNYSYTMPVWLGGSHRVWGLTAIMLDQVLVAMATDWYRTVLRSSWRQRR
;
A
#
# COMPACT_ATOMS: atom_id res chain seq x y z
N MET A 1 16.83 30.15 7.83
CA MET A 1 17.48 28.94 8.40
C MET A 1 18.28 29.20 9.69
N LYS A 2 18.96 30.33 9.89
CA LYS A 2 19.79 30.59 11.10
C LYS A 2 19.04 31.00 12.38
N LEU A 3 17.73 31.30 12.33
CA LEU A 3 16.94 31.70 13.51
C LEU A 3 16.17 30.54 14.18
N LEU A 4 16.07 29.36 13.54
CA LEU A 4 15.33 28.22 14.10
C LEU A 4 16.17 27.32 15.01
N ILE A 5 17.51 27.43 14.93
CA ILE A 5 18.45 26.54 15.65
C ILE A 5 18.80 27.08 17.05
N SER A 6 18.57 28.37 17.32
CA SER A 6 18.89 28.99 18.63
C SER A 6 17.91 28.60 19.74
N ALA A 7 16.68 28.18 19.41
CA ALA A 7 15.63 27.91 20.40
C ALA A 7 15.71 26.50 21.02
N LEU A 8 16.56 25.61 20.49
CA LEU A 8 16.63 24.20 20.91
C LEU A 8 17.80 23.88 21.87
N ARG A 9 18.62 24.87 22.27
CA ARG A 9 19.80 24.63 23.13
C ARG A 9 19.58 24.82 24.63
N ASN A 10 18.55 25.54 25.06
CA ASN A 10 18.31 25.82 26.47
C ASN A 10 16.90 25.37 26.86
N ASN A 11 16.75 24.12 27.32
CA ASN A 11 15.89 23.78 28.46
C ASN A 11 16.02 22.29 28.80
N HIS A 12 16.26 22.03 30.09
CA HIS A 12 16.28 20.71 30.70
C HIS A 12 14.95 19.96 30.50
N VAL A 13 15.05 18.68 30.20
CA VAL A 13 13.91 17.75 30.05
C VAL A 13 13.73 16.97 31.35
N PRO A 14 12.57 17.03 32.02
CA PRO A 14 12.11 15.92 32.85
C PRO A 14 11.21 14.98 32.03
N GLN A 15 11.39 13.69 32.29
CA GLN A 15 10.70 12.58 31.65
C GLN A 15 9.17 12.59 31.90
N ARG A 16 8.45 12.04 30.90
CA ARG A 16 6.99 11.78 30.81
C ARG A 16 6.14 12.98 30.39
N VAL A 17 5.68 12.98 29.14
CA VAL A 17 4.52 13.79 28.72
C VAL A 17 3.65 13.01 27.73
N SER A 18 2.37 12.88 28.08
CA SER A 18 1.29 12.28 27.29
C SER A 18 0.82 13.22 26.18
N ALA A 19 0.06 12.66 25.22
CA ALA A 19 -0.36 13.25 23.95
C ALA A 19 -1.23 14.55 24.01
N SER A 20 -1.37 15.20 25.17
CA SER A 20 -2.09 16.46 25.32
C SER A 20 -1.26 17.72 25.00
N HIS A 21 0.08 17.64 25.01
CA HIS A 21 0.94 18.83 24.92
C HIS A 21 1.27 19.34 23.49
N ALA A 22 0.88 18.61 22.43
CA ALA A 22 1.14 19.05 21.06
C ALA A 22 0.23 20.21 20.60
N ARG A 23 -0.90 20.44 21.28
CA ARG A 23 -1.80 21.58 20.99
C ARG A 23 -1.28 22.90 21.56
N ASP A 24 -0.52 22.86 22.65
CA ASP A 24 -0.07 24.08 23.35
C ASP A 24 1.10 24.77 22.64
N VAL A 25 1.93 24.02 21.90
CA VAL A 25 3.04 24.59 21.10
C VAL A 25 2.52 25.42 19.92
N CYS A 26 1.38 25.04 19.32
CA CYS A 26 0.78 25.79 18.22
C CYS A 26 0.07 27.07 18.69
N CYS A 27 -0.46 27.07 19.93
CA CYS A 27 -1.08 28.24 20.53
C CYS A 27 -0.04 29.28 21.02
N TYR A 28 1.13 28.84 21.49
CA TYR A 28 2.16 29.73 22.02
C TYR A 28 2.76 30.67 20.95
N THR A 29 2.80 30.24 19.68
CA THR A 29 3.25 31.10 18.57
C THR A 29 2.22 32.11 18.08
N SER A 30 0.95 31.96 18.47
CA SER A 30 -0.15 32.83 18.00
C SER A 30 -0.42 34.04 18.90
N THR A 31 -0.06 33.99 20.18
CA THR A 31 -0.43 35.01 21.18
C THR A 31 0.72 35.93 21.60
N HIS A 32 1.97 35.64 21.23
CA HIS A 32 3.14 36.44 21.64
C HIS A 32 3.84 37.25 20.53
N ASN A 33 3.31 37.30 19.31
CA ASN A 33 3.95 38.07 18.23
C ASN A 33 3.16 39.31 17.76
N THR A 34 2.13 39.73 18.50
CA THR A 34 1.34 40.94 18.18
C THR A 34 1.82 42.21 18.89
N ASN A 35 2.75 42.14 19.85
CA ASN A 35 3.14 43.30 20.68
C ASN A 35 4.63 43.71 20.62
N LEU A 36 5.44 43.17 19.70
CA LEU A 36 6.87 43.50 19.58
C LEU A 36 7.29 44.26 18.31
N PHE A 37 6.33 44.82 17.54
CA PHE A 37 6.63 45.75 16.45
C PHE A 37 5.99 47.12 16.70
N SER A 38 6.42 47.74 17.80
CA SER A 38 6.26 49.18 18.04
C SER A 38 7.44 49.93 17.41
N ASN A 39 7.12 50.90 16.56
CA ASN A 39 7.91 52.10 16.28
C ASN A 39 9.42 51.95 15.94
N ARG A 40 9.74 51.83 14.64
CA ARG A 40 10.91 52.52 14.04
C ARG A 40 10.84 52.58 12.50
N THR A 41 10.48 53.76 12.02
CA THR A 41 10.93 54.45 10.78
C THR A 41 11.25 53.67 9.50
N ARG A 42 10.38 53.90 8.51
CA ARG A 42 10.63 54.45 7.15
C ARG A 42 11.52 53.71 6.12
N ARG A 43 10.88 53.52 4.96
CA ARG A 43 11.37 53.41 3.57
C ARG A 43 12.12 52.14 3.16
N VAL A 44 11.35 51.18 2.62
CA VAL A 44 11.72 50.45 1.39
C VAL A 44 10.43 50.26 0.55
N SER A 45 10.62 50.30 -0.77
CA SER A 45 9.67 50.53 -1.86
C SER A 45 8.46 49.61 -1.99
N ASN A 46 7.40 50.17 -2.61
CA ASN A 46 6.26 49.48 -3.20
C ASN A 46 6.67 48.27 -4.07
N ARG A 47 6.50 47.05 -3.56
CA ARG A 47 6.08 45.86 -4.33
C ARG A 47 5.69 44.77 -3.34
N THR A 48 4.57 44.11 -3.61
CA THR A 48 3.94 43.01 -2.84
C THR A 48 3.42 43.36 -1.43
N ARG A 49 2.22 43.96 -1.37
CA ARG A 49 1.37 43.90 -0.16
C ARG A 49 0.77 42.49 -0.04
N PHE A 50 1.51 41.53 0.51
CA PHE A 50 0.87 40.34 1.07
C PHE A 50 0.20 40.74 2.38
N THR A 51 -1.12 40.60 2.45
CA THR A 51 -1.87 40.96 3.66
C THR A 51 -1.56 39.95 4.78
N ALA A 52 -1.56 40.38 6.05
CA ALA A 52 -1.37 39.46 7.19
C ALA A 52 -2.35 38.27 7.16
N LYS A 53 -3.56 38.46 6.61
CA LYS A 53 -4.54 37.38 6.35
C LYS A 53 -4.06 36.33 5.34
N GLN A 54 -3.39 36.74 4.26
CA GLN A 54 -2.81 35.80 3.29
C GLN A 54 -1.64 35.00 3.87
N PHE A 55 -0.80 35.64 4.69
CA PHE A 55 0.29 34.96 5.38
C PHE A 55 -0.23 33.95 6.42
N LEU A 56 -1.20 34.33 7.24
CA LEU A 56 -1.85 33.45 8.22
C LEU A 56 -2.63 32.30 7.56
N SER A 57 -3.32 32.56 6.45
CA SER A 57 -4.01 31.53 5.67
C SER A 57 -3.02 30.53 5.07
N SER A 58 -1.92 31.02 4.49
CA SER A 58 -0.85 30.17 3.96
C SER A 58 -0.18 29.35 5.06
N ALA A 59 0.13 29.96 6.21
CA ALA A 59 0.73 29.27 7.35
C ALA A 59 -0.21 28.19 7.92
N ASN A 60 -1.51 28.48 8.04
CA ASN A 60 -2.51 27.50 8.47
C ASN A 60 -2.68 26.35 7.48
N LYS A 61 -2.62 26.63 6.18
CA LYS A 61 -2.63 25.61 5.12
C LYS A 61 -1.39 24.72 5.24
N THR A 62 -0.20 25.31 5.36
CA THR A 62 1.05 24.58 5.51
C THR A 62 1.08 23.74 6.81
N CYS A 63 0.60 24.27 7.95
CA CYS A 63 0.50 23.51 9.19
C CYS A 63 -0.47 22.31 9.08
N ARG A 64 -1.60 22.46 8.35
CA ARG A 64 -2.52 21.34 8.09
C ARG A 64 -1.94 20.31 7.13
N GLU A 65 -1.24 20.75 6.09
CA GLU A 65 -0.55 19.84 5.15
C GLU A 65 0.58 19.07 5.86
N LEU A 66 1.31 19.74 6.77
CA LEU A 66 2.34 19.10 7.61
C LEU A 66 1.74 18.15 8.64
N SER A 67 0.60 18.47 9.26
CA SER A 67 -0.03 17.56 10.23
C SER A 67 -0.67 16.34 9.55
N THR A 68 -1.25 16.53 8.37
CA THR A 68 -1.86 15.44 7.58
C THR A 68 -0.80 14.52 6.97
N SER A 69 0.30 15.07 6.45
CA SER A 69 1.46 14.27 6.03
C SER A 69 2.02 13.48 7.21
N PHE A 70 2.39 14.16 8.31
CA PHE A 70 2.94 13.48 9.49
C PHE A 70 2.03 12.35 10.03
N SER A 71 0.71 12.55 9.98
CA SER A 71 -0.27 11.52 10.32
C SER A 71 -0.29 10.36 9.32
N LYS A 72 -0.13 10.62 8.01
CA LYS A 72 -0.05 9.59 6.96
C LYS A 72 1.23 8.78 7.07
N GLU A 73 2.38 9.42 7.23
CA GLU A 73 3.65 8.70 7.37
C GLU A 73 3.65 7.79 8.59
N THR A 74 3.15 8.27 9.74
CA THR A 74 3.02 7.47 10.96
C THR A 74 2.05 6.29 10.75
N ALA A 75 0.92 6.51 10.08
CA ALA A 75 -0.03 5.44 9.76
C ALA A 75 0.59 4.37 8.85
N ILE A 76 1.39 4.78 7.85
CA ILE A 76 2.11 3.88 6.96
C ILE A 76 3.15 3.06 7.73
N GLN A 77 3.93 3.69 8.62
CA GLN A 77 4.92 2.98 9.43
C GLN A 77 4.30 1.92 10.34
N ASN A 78 3.08 2.18 10.82
CA ASN A 78 2.35 1.30 11.72
C ASN A 78 1.41 0.32 11.00
N ILE A 79 1.41 0.26 9.68
CA ILE A 79 0.40 -0.49 8.90
C ILE A 79 0.42 -2.01 9.18
N LEU A 80 1.55 -2.54 9.64
CA LEU A 80 1.73 -3.97 9.97
C LEU A 80 1.50 -4.29 11.45
N LEU A 81 1.07 -3.33 12.27
CA LEU A 81 0.74 -3.58 13.68
C LEU A 81 -0.56 -4.38 13.84
N GLU A 82 -0.69 -5.03 14.99
CA GLU A 82 -1.80 -5.93 15.33
C GLU A 82 -3.17 -5.24 15.22
N GLU A 83 -3.28 -3.96 15.58
CA GLU A 83 -4.56 -3.24 15.47
C GLU A 83 -5.01 -3.11 14.01
N ASN A 84 -4.07 -2.95 13.07
CA ASN A 84 -4.36 -2.88 11.64
C ASN A 84 -4.62 -4.27 11.04
N LYS A 85 -3.99 -5.32 11.56
CA LYS A 85 -4.35 -6.71 11.25
C LYS A 85 -5.82 -6.99 11.59
N LEU A 86 -6.26 -6.66 12.80
CA LEU A 86 -7.65 -6.87 13.24
C LEU A 86 -8.64 -6.09 12.36
N ARG A 87 -8.35 -4.83 12.04
CA ARG A 87 -9.18 -4.02 11.10
C ARG A 87 -9.25 -4.64 9.71
N THR A 88 -8.13 -5.14 9.20
CA THR A 88 -8.05 -5.81 7.90
C THR A 88 -8.94 -7.05 7.90
N LEU A 89 -8.84 -7.87 8.95
CA LEU A 89 -9.67 -9.05 9.19
C LEU A 89 -11.17 -8.74 9.23
N GLU A 90 -11.56 -7.64 9.87
CA GLU A 90 -12.96 -7.20 9.87
C GLU A 90 -13.44 -6.66 8.51
N MET A 91 -12.53 -6.16 7.68
CA MET A 91 -12.85 -5.56 6.38
C MET A 91 -13.02 -6.63 5.29
N ILE A 92 -12.16 -7.65 5.25
CA ILE A 92 -12.13 -8.69 4.21
C ILE A 92 -13.52 -9.31 3.95
N PRO A 93 -14.31 -9.74 4.96
CA PRO A 93 -15.64 -10.32 4.73
C PRO A 93 -16.64 -9.33 4.09
N LYS A 94 -16.51 -8.04 4.40
CA LYS A 94 -17.38 -6.94 3.93
C LYS A 94 -17.09 -6.55 2.48
N MET A 95 -15.95 -6.96 1.93
CA MET A 95 -15.58 -6.66 0.54
C MET A 95 -16.50 -7.39 -0.45
N ARG A 96 -16.80 -6.76 -1.58
CA ARG A 96 -17.65 -7.35 -2.61
C ARG A 96 -16.89 -8.44 -3.36
N SER A 97 -17.57 -9.55 -3.65
CA SER A 97 -17.03 -10.55 -4.56
C SER A 97 -16.97 -10.00 -5.98
N ILE A 98 -15.86 -10.26 -6.68
CA ILE A 98 -15.74 -10.01 -8.13
C ILE A 98 -16.41 -11.14 -8.92
N VAL A 99 -16.45 -12.34 -8.35
CA VAL A 99 -17.13 -13.51 -8.92
C VAL A 99 -18.62 -13.44 -8.61
N THR A 100 -19.45 -13.49 -9.64
CA THR A 100 -20.93 -13.44 -9.55
C THR A 100 -21.61 -14.77 -9.85
N ASN A 101 -20.87 -15.83 -10.17
CA ASN A 101 -21.43 -17.09 -10.66
C ASN A 101 -21.03 -18.27 -9.74
N GLU A 102 -21.96 -19.21 -9.53
CA GLU A 102 -21.84 -20.24 -8.48
C GLU A 102 -20.92 -21.43 -8.85
N LYS A 103 -20.61 -21.64 -10.13
CA LYS A 103 -19.73 -22.74 -10.59
C LYS A 103 -18.30 -22.25 -10.82
N VAL A 104 -17.58 -21.99 -9.75
CA VAL A 104 -16.19 -21.54 -9.80
C VAL A 104 -15.31 -22.42 -8.93
N THR A 105 -14.24 -22.94 -9.53
CA THR A 105 -13.24 -23.78 -8.85
C THR A 105 -12.02 -22.92 -8.50
N VAL A 106 -11.59 -22.96 -7.25
CA VAL A 106 -10.30 -22.41 -6.86
C VAL A 106 -9.21 -23.31 -7.42
N GLY A 107 -8.39 -22.79 -8.31
CA GLY A 107 -7.31 -23.56 -8.93
C GLY A 107 -5.92 -23.13 -8.48
N ALA A 108 -5.78 -21.97 -7.84
CA ALA A 108 -4.51 -21.47 -7.36
C ALA A 108 -4.66 -20.60 -6.11
N ALA A 109 -3.56 -20.46 -5.37
CA ALA A 109 -3.46 -19.52 -4.26
C ALA A 109 -2.09 -18.85 -4.23
N VAL A 110 -2.07 -17.59 -3.80
CA VAL A 110 -0.86 -16.78 -3.68
C VAL A 110 -0.77 -16.16 -2.29
N LEU A 111 0.46 -16.02 -1.77
CA LEU A 111 0.71 -15.27 -0.56
C LEU A 111 1.01 -13.82 -0.93
N VAL A 112 0.29 -12.87 -0.35
CA VAL A 112 0.64 -11.45 -0.31
C VAL A 112 1.59 -11.26 0.88
N PRO A 113 2.91 -11.20 0.67
CA PRO A 113 3.88 -11.26 1.77
C PRO A 113 4.07 -9.84 2.30
N LEU A 114 3.40 -9.55 3.41
CA LEU A 114 3.56 -8.33 4.18
C LEU A 114 4.87 -8.43 4.95
N CYS A 115 5.77 -7.47 4.79
CA CYS A 115 7.11 -7.57 5.37
C CYS A 115 7.64 -6.20 5.78
N THR A 116 8.73 -6.22 6.52
CA THR A 116 9.56 -5.05 6.77
C THR A 116 10.91 -5.26 6.09
N VAL A 117 11.41 -4.26 5.38
CA VAL A 117 12.74 -4.28 4.77
C VAL A 117 13.52 -3.08 5.27
N LYS A 118 14.56 -3.33 6.07
CA LYS A 118 15.36 -2.30 6.74
C LYS A 118 14.48 -1.35 7.55
N GLY A 119 13.51 -1.88 8.29
CA GLY A 119 12.56 -1.09 9.08
C GLY A 119 11.44 -0.42 8.26
N VAL A 120 11.36 -0.63 6.94
CA VAL A 120 10.31 -0.03 6.09
C VAL A 120 9.22 -1.06 5.76
N PRO A 121 7.95 -0.81 6.15
CA PRO A 121 6.85 -1.72 5.84
C PRO A 121 6.61 -1.76 4.33
N SER A 122 6.55 -2.97 3.80
CA SER A 122 6.61 -3.28 2.38
C SER A 122 5.77 -4.52 2.04
N VAL A 123 5.54 -4.71 0.76
CA VAL A 123 4.99 -5.95 0.19
C VAL A 123 6.06 -6.55 -0.72
N LEU A 124 6.32 -7.84 -0.57
CA LEU A 124 7.31 -8.56 -1.37
C LEU A 124 6.67 -9.08 -2.67
N PHE A 125 7.35 -8.88 -3.79
CA PHE A 125 6.94 -9.34 -5.11
C PHE A 125 8.01 -10.23 -5.74
N THR A 126 7.57 -11.10 -6.65
CA THR A 126 8.44 -11.89 -7.50
C THR A 126 8.33 -11.41 -8.95
N LEU A 127 9.43 -11.52 -9.69
CA LEU A 127 9.43 -11.48 -11.14
C LEU A 127 9.53 -12.92 -11.63
N ARG A 128 8.52 -13.39 -12.37
CA ARG A 128 8.48 -14.76 -12.88
C ARG A 128 9.60 -14.99 -13.89
N SER A 129 10.25 -16.15 -13.77
CA SER A 129 11.31 -16.60 -14.66
C SER A 129 10.84 -16.64 -16.12
N SER A 130 11.71 -16.23 -17.03
CA SER A 130 11.46 -16.35 -18.48
C SER A 130 11.41 -17.80 -18.97
N ARG A 131 11.81 -18.76 -18.14
CA ARG A 131 11.83 -20.20 -18.45
C ARG A 131 10.47 -20.87 -18.25
N LEU A 132 9.52 -20.20 -17.61
CA LEU A 132 8.19 -20.74 -17.32
C LEU A 132 7.35 -20.84 -18.59
N ARG A 133 6.38 -21.76 -18.66
CA ARG A 133 5.53 -21.91 -19.85
C ARG A 133 4.47 -20.81 -19.99
N SER A 134 4.14 -20.14 -18.90
CA SER A 134 3.11 -19.10 -18.83
C SER A 134 3.56 -17.93 -17.94
N HIS A 135 3.02 -16.73 -18.21
CA HIS A 135 3.25 -15.51 -17.43
C HIS A 135 4.74 -15.14 -17.26
N GLN A 136 5.55 -15.43 -18.28
CA GLN A 136 6.99 -15.15 -18.28
C GLN A 136 7.26 -13.65 -18.08
N GLY A 137 8.15 -13.32 -17.14
CA GLY A 137 8.54 -11.93 -16.87
C GLY A 137 7.42 -11.05 -16.29
N GLU A 138 6.29 -11.64 -15.88
CA GLU A 138 5.26 -10.92 -15.16
C GLU A 138 5.63 -10.79 -13.68
N VAL A 139 5.26 -9.65 -13.08
CA VAL A 139 5.34 -9.48 -11.63
C VAL A 139 4.18 -10.23 -11.00
N SER A 140 4.46 -11.06 -10.00
CA SER A 140 3.44 -11.76 -9.25
C SER A 140 3.71 -11.73 -7.74
N PHE A 141 2.69 -12.14 -6.99
CA PHE A 141 2.91 -12.64 -5.64
C PHE A 141 3.48 -14.06 -5.72
N PRO A 142 4.24 -14.52 -4.71
CA PRO A 142 4.63 -15.92 -4.64
C PRO A 142 3.40 -16.82 -4.46
N GLY A 143 3.41 -17.98 -5.11
CA GLY A 143 2.26 -18.86 -5.12
C GLY A 143 2.07 -19.62 -6.43
N GLY A 144 1.10 -20.52 -6.44
CA GLY A 144 0.92 -21.45 -7.53
C GLY A 144 -0.41 -22.20 -7.50
N MET A 145 -0.44 -23.29 -8.25
CA MET A 145 -1.62 -24.13 -8.41
C MET A 145 -1.91 -24.92 -7.13
N CYS A 146 -3.18 -25.15 -6.84
CA CYS A 146 -3.55 -26.05 -5.76
C CYS A 146 -3.17 -27.50 -6.12
N ASP A 147 -2.55 -28.21 -5.18
CA ASP A 147 -2.31 -29.65 -5.27
C ASP A 147 -3.41 -30.43 -4.53
N SER A 148 -3.65 -31.67 -4.97
CA SER A 148 -4.45 -32.66 -4.25
C SER A 148 -4.03 -32.91 -2.79
N THR A 149 -2.76 -32.68 -2.45
CA THR A 149 -2.23 -32.81 -1.10
C THR A 149 -2.45 -31.57 -0.24
N ASP A 150 -2.86 -30.45 -0.83
CA ASP A 150 -3.10 -29.22 -0.09
C ASP A 150 -4.40 -29.31 0.73
N ARG A 151 -4.30 -28.99 2.01
CA ARG A 151 -5.44 -29.05 2.95
C ARG A 151 -6.46 -27.94 2.68
N ASP A 152 -5.96 -26.77 2.28
CA ASP A 152 -6.74 -25.59 1.94
C ASP A 152 -5.88 -24.62 1.11
N VAL A 153 -6.49 -23.50 0.70
CA VAL A 153 -5.83 -22.44 -0.08
C VAL A 153 -4.69 -21.75 0.66
N VAL A 154 -4.72 -21.72 2.00
CA VAL A 154 -3.64 -21.16 2.81
C VAL A 154 -2.42 -22.07 2.73
N HIS A 155 -2.64 -23.38 2.84
CA HIS A 155 -1.60 -24.39 2.65
C HIS A 155 -0.92 -24.27 1.29
N THR A 156 -1.70 -24.16 0.21
CA THR A 156 -1.17 -23.94 -1.14
C THR A 156 -0.28 -22.69 -1.20
N ALA A 157 -0.79 -21.54 -0.73
CA ALA A 157 -0.04 -20.28 -0.77
C ALA A 157 1.28 -20.35 0.01
N LEU A 158 1.27 -20.97 1.20
CA LEU A 158 2.46 -21.11 2.04
C LEU A 158 3.47 -22.09 1.45
N ARG A 159 3.03 -23.27 1.02
CA ARG A 159 3.88 -24.29 0.38
C ARG A 159 4.62 -23.71 -0.83
N GLU A 160 3.88 -23.10 -1.74
CA GLU A 160 4.44 -22.50 -2.96
C GLU A 160 5.41 -21.34 -2.62
N THR A 161 5.10 -20.52 -1.61
CA THR A 161 6.01 -19.46 -1.17
C THR A 161 7.31 -20.02 -0.60
N GLU A 162 7.23 -21.12 0.15
CA GLU A 162 8.39 -21.81 0.69
C GLU A 162 9.25 -22.41 -0.43
N GLU A 163 8.63 -23.03 -1.44
CA GLU A 163 9.31 -23.57 -2.63
C GLU A 163 9.99 -22.46 -3.48
N GLU A 164 9.30 -21.34 -3.70
CA GLU A 164 9.79 -20.26 -4.55
C GLU A 164 10.85 -19.38 -3.87
N LEU A 165 10.66 -19.06 -2.57
CA LEU A 165 11.44 -18.04 -1.85
C LEU A 165 12.24 -18.59 -0.65
N GLY A 166 11.97 -19.82 -0.22
CA GLY A 166 12.57 -20.41 0.97
C GLY A 166 12.10 -19.77 2.28
N ILE A 167 10.96 -19.08 2.28
CA ILE A 167 10.34 -18.53 3.49
C ILE A 167 9.59 -19.66 4.19
N PRO A 168 9.97 -20.08 5.41
CA PRO A 168 9.32 -21.20 6.08
C PRO A 168 7.86 -20.91 6.36
N SER A 169 6.97 -21.83 6.01
CA SER A 169 5.52 -21.71 6.25
C SER A 169 5.19 -21.40 7.73
N SER A 170 5.97 -21.95 8.66
CA SER A 170 5.81 -21.75 10.12
C SER A 170 6.19 -20.35 10.61
N SER A 171 6.88 -19.55 9.78
CA SER A 171 7.28 -18.18 10.13
C SER A 171 6.26 -17.13 9.69
N VAL A 172 5.25 -17.52 8.91
CA VAL A 172 4.24 -16.61 8.36
C VAL A 172 3.08 -16.46 9.34
N ASP A 173 2.88 -15.25 9.84
CA ASP A 173 1.66 -14.87 10.56
C ASP A 173 0.54 -14.59 9.55
N VAL A 174 -0.31 -15.59 9.30
CA VAL A 174 -1.41 -15.47 8.34
C VAL A 174 -2.52 -14.59 8.91
N TRP A 175 -2.87 -13.55 8.17
CA TRP A 175 -3.93 -12.63 8.55
C TRP A 175 -5.29 -13.09 8.06
N GLY A 176 -5.39 -13.55 6.82
CA GLY A 176 -6.66 -13.97 6.24
C GLY A 176 -6.59 -14.09 4.72
N SER A 177 -7.69 -14.50 4.10
CA SER A 177 -7.77 -14.71 2.64
C SER A 177 -8.80 -13.79 2.00
N LEU A 178 -8.45 -13.17 0.87
CA LEU A 178 -9.42 -12.46 0.04
C LEU A 178 -10.43 -13.43 -0.58
N LYS A 179 -11.57 -12.90 -1.01
CA LYS A 179 -12.52 -13.67 -1.82
C LYS A 179 -11.87 -14.09 -3.15
N PRO A 180 -12.23 -15.24 -3.74
CA PRO A 180 -11.65 -15.70 -4.99
C PRO A 180 -11.76 -14.67 -6.11
N ILE A 181 -10.68 -14.48 -6.87
CA ILE A 181 -10.61 -13.54 -7.99
C ILE A 181 -10.40 -14.35 -9.28
N PRO A 182 -11.20 -14.12 -10.33
CA PRO A 182 -11.08 -14.90 -11.56
C PRO A 182 -9.79 -14.55 -12.30
N ASP A 183 -9.08 -15.57 -12.80
CA ASP A 183 -7.84 -15.41 -13.58
C ASP A 183 -8.10 -14.67 -14.90
N ARG A 184 -9.31 -14.83 -15.43
CA ARG A 184 -9.82 -14.23 -16.67
C ARG A 184 -11.15 -13.57 -16.39
N LEU A 185 -11.31 -12.34 -16.88
CA LEU A 185 -12.53 -11.57 -16.63
C LEU A 185 -13.70 -11.95 -17.52
N ASN A 186 -13.50 -12.84 -18.49
CA ASN A 186 -14.60 -13.43 -19.24
C ASN A 186 -15.08 -14.68 -18.48
N LEU A 187 -16.17 -14.53 -17.73
CA LEU A 187 -16.86 -15.58 -16.95
C LEU A 187 -17.53 -16.66 -17.81
N GLN A 188 -16.97 -16.98 -18.98
CA GLN A 188 -17.35 -18.15 -19.75
C GLN A 188 -17.02 -19.43 -18.96
N ARG A 189 -17.72 -20.51 -19.30
CA ARG A 189 -17.67 -21.80 -18.58
C ARG A 189 -16.22 -22.22 -18.29
N ASN A 190 -15.98 -22.62 -17.03
CA ASN A 190 -14.68 -23.09 -16.51
C ASN A 190 -13.62 -22.00 -16.23
N THR A 191 -14.01 -20.91 -15.57
CA THR A 191 -13.06 -19.89 -15.09
C THR A 191 -12.38 -20.37 -13.82
N MET A 192 -11.04 -20.40 -13.82
CA MET A 192 -10.24 -20.68 -12.63
C MET A 192 -10.17 -19.42 -11.76
N THR A 193 -10.24 -19.58 -10.44
CA THR A 193 -9.95 -18.47 -9.52
C THR A 193 -8.65 -18.67 -8.78
N VAL A 194 -8.11 -17.52 -8.39
CA VAL A 194 -6.94 -17.41 -7.53
C VAL A 194 -7.37 -16.75 -6.23
N VAL A 195 -6.93 -17.31 -5.11
CA VAL A 195 -7.14 -16.74 -3.77
C VAL A 195 -5.85 -16.08 -3.30
N ALA A 196 -5.95 -14.83 -2.83
CA ALA A 196 -4.82 -14.12 -2.24
C ALA A 196 -4.89 -14.20 -0.72
N VAL A 197 -3.87 -14.78 -0.11
CA VAL A 197 -3.70 -14.97 1.33
C VAL A 197 -2.77 -13.87 1.84
N LEU A 198 -3.21 -13.04 2.79
CA LEU A 198 -2.37 -12.03 3.41
C LEU A 198 -1.61 -12.68 4.57
N GLY A 199 -0.30 -12.51 4.61
CA GLY A 199 0.52 -13.00 5.72
C GLY A 199 1.70 -12.09 5.98
N ASN A 200 1.96 -11.83 7.27
CA ASN A 200 3.14 -11.11 7.71
C ASN A 200 4.32 -12.08 7.85
N VAL A 201 5.38 -11.83 7.08
CA VAL A 201 6.61 -12.65 7.06
C VAL A 201 7.75 -12.01 7.88
N GLY A 202 7.49 -10.89 8.56
CA GLY A 202 8.45 -10.20 9.41
C GLY A 202 9.49 -9.40 8.64
N GLU A 203 10.69 -9.27 9.23
CA GLU A 203 11.82 -8.58 8.59
C GLU A 203 12.44 -9.47 7.52
N VAL A 204 12.56 -8.95 6.30
CA VAL A 204 13.09 -9.65 5.14
C VAL A 204 14.29 -8.91 4.59
N ASP A 205 15.36 -9.66 4.32
CA ASP A 205 16.46 -9.24 3.47
C ASP A 205 16.36 -9.99 2.13
N PRO A 206 15.86 -9.35 1.05
CA PRO A 206 15.65 -10.04 -0.23
C PRO A 206 16.91 -10.70 -0.79
N ALA A 207 18.10 -10.19 -0.45
CA ALA A 207 19.37 -10.76 -0.91
C ALA A 207 19.73 -12.09 -0.21
N LYS A 208 19.07 -12.42 0.90
CA LYS A 208 19.32 -13.65 1.68
C LYS A 208 18.26 -14.74 1.45
N LEU A 209 17.23 -14.45 0.66
CA LEU A 209 16.19 -15.43 0.33
C LEU A 209 16.76 -16.56 -0.52
N LYS A 210 16.28 -17.79 -0.29
CA LYS A 210 16.66 -18.97 -1.07
C LYS A 210 15.72 -19.09 -2.26
N VAL A 211 15.94 -18.22 -3.24
CA VAL A 211 15.07 -18.10 -4.41
C VAL A 211 15.27 -19.29 -5.36
N SER A 212 14.17 -19.89 -5.82
CA SER A 212 14.19 -20.91 -6.89
C SER A 212 14.44 -20.24 -8.25
N PRO A 213 15.62 -20.38 -8.87
CA PRO A 213 15.94 -19.70 -10.13
C PRO A 213 15.19 -20.28 -11.33
N ARG A 214 14.52 -21.43 -11.16
CA ARG A 214 13.67 -22.02 -12.21
C ARG A 214 12.38 -21.23 -12.38
N GLU A 215 11.86 -20.68 -11.29
CA GLU A 215 10.52 -20.10 -11.22
C GLU A 215 10.56 -18.59 -11.01
N VAL A 216 11.56 -18.09 -10.29
CA VAL A 216 11.69 -16.69 -9.93
C VAL A 216 12.99 -16.11 -10.49
N ALA A 217 12.88 -15.08 -11.32
CA ALA A 217 14.01 -14.34 -11.87
C ALA A 217 14.53 -13.27 -10.90
N ALA A 218 13.64 -12.64 -10.13
CA ALA A 218 14.00 -11.62 -9.15
C ALA A 218 12.96 -11.55 -8.04
N VAL A 219 13.40 -11.08 -6.88
CA VAL A 219 12.52 -10.76 -5.74
C VAL A 219 12.79 -9.32 -5.35
N PHE A 220 11.73 -8.54 -5.17
CA PHE A 220 11.87 -7.13 -4.84
C PHE A 220 10.70 -6.64 -3.98
N PRO A 221 10.97 -5.77 -2.98
CA PRO A 221 9.93 -5.15 -2.18
C PRO A 221 9.41 -3.87 -2.84
N LEU A 222 8.13 -3.56 -2.62
CA LEU A 222 7.59 -2.20 -2.76
C LEU A 222 7.06 -1.74 -1.41
N SER A 223 7.50 -0.57 -0.94
CA SER A 223 7.06 -0.02 0.33
C SER A 223 5.59 0.39 0.29
N PHE A 224 4.91 0.39 1.44
CA PHE A 224 3.55 0.92 1.51
C PHE A 224 3.49 2.41 1.14
N SER A 225 4.54 3.19 1.42
CA SER A 225 4.65 4.58 0.96
C SER A 225 4.64 4.69 -0.57
N HIS A 226 5.25 3.74 -1.27
CA HIS A 226 5.20 3.66 -2.74
C HIS A 226 3.82 3.24 -3.21
N LEU A 227 3.23 2.20 -2.61
CA LEU A 227 1.95 1.63 -3.03
C LEU A 227 0.77 2.58 -2.81
N LEU A 228 0.86 3.43 -1.78
CA LEU A 228 -0.15 4.42 -1.38
C LEU A 228 0.12 5.84 -1.91
N ASP A 229 1.07 5.98 -2.83
CA ASP A 229 1.34 7.22 -3.55
C ASP A 229 0.44 7.31 -4.80
N PRO A 230 -0.54 8.24 -4.84
CA PRO A 230 -1.42 8.41 -6.00
C PRO A 230 -0.67 8.73 -7.30
N ALA A 231 0.55 9.30 -7.21
CA ALA A 231 1.36 9.58 -8.38
C ALA A 231 1.89 8.31 -9.05
N ARG A 232 1.90 7.17 -8.35
CA ARG A 232 2.43 5.88 -8.82
C ARG A 232 1.35 4.91 -9.30
N GLN A 233 0.09 5.17 -8.93
CA GLN A 233 -1.04 4.39 -9.40
C GLN A 233 -1.64 4.97 -10.67
N ARG A 234 -1.80 4.13 -11.68
CA ARG A 234 -2.51 4.42 -12.93
C ARG A 234 -3.56 3.35 -13.18
N TYR A 235 -4.34 3.55 -14.22
CA TYR A 235 -5.33 2.59 -14.68
C TYR A 235 -5.15 2.38 -16.18
N THR A 236 -5.30 1.13 -16.62
CA THR A 236 -5.30 0.79 -18.05
C THR A 236 -6.58 0.07 -18.40
N THR A 237 -7.12 0.37 -19.58
CA THR A 237 -8.31 -0.30 -20.12
C THR A 237 -7.87 -1.33 -21.15
N MET A 238 -8.12 -2.61 -20.86
CA MET A 238 -7.95 -3.68 -21.82
C MET A 238 -9.21 -3.81 -22.66
N LYS A 239 -9.07 -3.77 -23.98
CA LYS A 239 -10.14 -4.07 -24.94
C LYS A 239 -9.88 -5.44 -25.53
N ARG A 240 -10.85 -6.36 -25.44
CA ARG A 240 -10.81 -7.60 -26.22
C ARG A 240 -11.52 -7.37 -27.55
N HIS A 241 -10.78 -7.52 -28.65
CA HIS A 241 -11.27 -7.26 -30.01
C HIS A 241 -12.50 -8.10 -30.41
N HIS A 242 -12.72 -9.26 -29.80
CA HIS A 242 -13.78 -10.20 -30.20
C HIS A 242 -15.12 -10.09 -29.43
N ASP A 243 -15.12 -9.57 -28.19
CA ASP A 243 -16.27 -9.73 -27.29
C ASP A 243 -16.98 -8.41 -26.91
N ASN A 244 -16.60 -7.28 -27.54
CA ASN A 244 -16.98 -5.92 -27.14
C ASN A 244 -16.76 -5.61 -25.64
N TYR A 245 -15.97 -6.46 -24.96
CA TYR A 245 -15.71 -6.38 -23.54
C TYR A 245 -14.46 -5.55 -23.30
N SER A 246 -14.61 -4.51 -22.48
CA SER A 246 -13.49 -3.75 -21.96
C SER A 246 -13.54 -3.69 -20.46
N TYR A 247 -12.37 -3.80 -19.83
CA TYR A 247 -12.24 -3.72 -18.38
C TYR A 247 -11.06 -2.84 -18.03
N THR A 248 -11.20 -2.12 -16.92
CA THR A 248 -10.15 -1.25 -16.40
C THR A 248 -9.50 -1.93 -15.21
N MET A 249 -8.17 -2.02 -15.22
CA MET A 249 -7.38 -2.59 -14.14
C MET A 249 -6.40 -1.53 -13.61
N PRO A 250 -5.99 -1.64 -12.33
CA PRO A 250 -4.98 -0.78 -11.78
C PRO A 250 -3.59 -1.20 -12.27
N VAL A 251 -2.66 -0.24 -12.26
CA VAL A 251 -1.25 -0.44 -12.61
C VAL A 251 -0.42 0.39 -11.66
N TRP A 252 0.60 -0.21 -11.04
CA TRP A 252 1.60 0.53 -10.25
C TRP A 252 2.90 0.69 -11.03
N LEU A 253 3.43 1.91 -11.01
CA LEU A 253 4.61 2.35 -11.75
C LEU A 253 5.67 2.95 -10.82
N GLY A 254 6.90 3.07 -11.33
CA GLY A 254 7.99 3.78 -10.65
C GLY A 254 8.78 2.92 -9.65
N GLY A 255 8.53 1.61 -9.63
CA GLY A 255 9.39 0.61 -8.99
C GLY A 255 10.29 -0.08 -10.02
N SER A 256 11.08 -1.06 -9.60
CA SER A 256 11.96 -1.84 -10.49
C SER A 256 11.18 -2.53 -11.62
N HIS A 257 9.94 -2.93 -11.34
CA HIS A 257 9.04 -3.56 -12.29
C HIS A 257 7.63 -2.98 -12.17
N ARG A 258 6.92 -2.95 -13.29
CA ARG A 258 5.50 -2.55 -13.33
C ARG A 258 4.64 -3.67 -12.72
N VAL A 259 3.79 -3.34 -11.75
CA VAL A 259 2.77 -4.25 -11.23
C VAL A 259 1.47 -4.02 -12.00
N TRP A 260 0.96 -5.06 -12.66
CA TRP A 260 -0.23 -5.00 -13.52
C TRP A 260 -0.96 -6.35 -13.51
N GLY A 261 -2.07 -6.46 -14.25
CA GLY A 261 -2.81 -7.71 -14.39
C GLY A 261 -3.50 -8.16 -13.10
N LEU A 262 -3.60 -9.48 -12.90
CA LEU A 262 -4.26 -10.08 -11.74
C LEU A 262 -3.61 -9.67 -10.42
N THR A 263 -2.28 -9.60 -10.39
CA THR A 263 -1.51 -9.16 -9.22
C THR A 263 -1.88 -7.74 -8.80
N ALA A 264 -2.05 -6.82 -9.75
CA ALA A 264 -2.49 -5.47 -9.45
C ALA A 264 -3.95 -5.43 -8.95
N ILE A 265 -4.84 -6.29 -9.46
CA ILE A 265 -6.22 -6.40 -8.97
C ILE A 265 -6.24 -6.90 -7.52
N MET A 266 -5.46 -7.93 -7.20
CA MET A 266 -5.30 -8.42 -5.82
C MET A 266 -4.73 -7.33 -4.91
N LEU A 267 -3.68 -6.65 -5.35
CA LEU A 267 -3.05 -5.56 -4.61
C LEU A 267 -4.04 -4.42 -4.31
N ASP A 268 -4.89 -4.04 -5.28
CA ASP A 268 -5.95 -3.06 -5.05
C ASP A 268 -6.90 -3.48 -3.93
N GLN A 269 -7.32 -4.76 -3.91
CA GLN A 269 -8.17 -5.30 -2.86
C GLN A 269 -7.46 -5.32 -1.50
N VAL A 270 -6.19 -5.73 -1.46
CA VAL A 270 -5.36 -5.69 -0.23
C VAL A 270 -5.27 -4.28 0.32
N LEU A 271 -4.97 -3.28 -0.52
CA LEU A 271 -4.86 -1.89 -0.07
C LEU A 271 -6.20 -1.31 0.38
N VAL A 272 -7.32 -1.70 -0.24
CA VAL A 272 -8.67 -1.36 0.26
C VAL A 272 -8.90 -1.95 1.65
N ALA A 273 -8.45 -3.17 1.91
CA ALA A 273 -8.64 -3.83 3.20
C ALA A 273 -7.75 -3.24 4.31
N MET A 274 -6.49 -2.93 3.99
CA MET A 274 -5.48 -2.52 4.99
C MET A 274 -5.42 -1.01 5.22
N ALA A 275 -5.69 -0.19 4.20
CA ALA A 275 -5.49 1.25 4.24
C ALA A 275 -6.80 2.02 4.04
N THR A 276 -7.88 1.59 4.69
CA THR A 276 -9.25 2.08 4.50
C THR A 276 -9.40 3.60 4.57
N ASP A 277 -8.63 4.25 5.43
CA ASP A 277 -8.68 5.71 5.65
C ASP A 277 -7.93 6.51 4.56
N TRP A 278 -7.00 5.86 3.87
CA TRP A 278 -6.02 6.51 3.00
C TRP A 278 -6.09 6.06 1.54
N TYR A 279 -6.73 4.92 1.29
CA TYR A 279 -6.82 4.29 -0.02
C TYR A 279 -8.27 4.12 -0.43
N ARG A 280 -8.60 4.63 -1.62
CA ARG A 280 -9.89 4.42 -2.26
C ARG A 280 -9.66 3.94 -3.68
N THR A 281 -10.14 2.73 -3.98
CA THR A 281 -10.12 2.22 -5.35
C THR A 281 -10.99 3.10 -6.25
N VAL A 282 -10.46 3.50 -7.40
CA VAL A 282 -11.21 4.23 -8.44
C VAL A 282 -12.09 3.25 -9.25
N LEU A 283 -11.88 1.94 -9.11
CA LEU A 283 -12.59 0.91 -9.88
C LEU A 283 -14.06 0.71 -9.48
N ARG A 284 -14.60 1.51 -8.55
CA ARG A 284 -15.98 1.39 -8.05
C ARG A 284 -17.07 1.47 -9.13
N SER A 285 -16.77 1.97 -10.34
CA SER A 285 -17.74 2.16 -11.43
C SER A 285 -17.38 1.48 -12.76
N SER A 286 -16.15 1.00 -12.97
CA SER A 286 -15.64 0.55 -14.28
C SER A 286 -15.66 -0.97 -14.51
N TRP A 287 -16.05 -1.77 -13.51
CA TRP A 287 -16.42 -3.18 -13.71
C TRP A 287 -17.79 -3.34 -14.40
N ARG A 288 -18.49 -2.23 -14.66
CA ARG A 288 -19.74 -2.26 -15.41
C ARG A 288 -19.45 -2.70 -16.84
N GLN A 289 -20.02 -3.83 -17.23
CA GLN A 289 -20.38 -4.10 -18.61
C GLN A 289 -20.97 -2.82 -19.20
N ARG A 290 -20.22 -2.13 -20.04
CA ARG A 290 -20.84 -1.33 -21.08
C ARG A 290 -21.24 -2.33 -22.15
N ARG A 291 -22.50 -2.75 -22.08
CA ARG A 291 -23.19 -3.40 -23.21
C ARG A 291 -23.13 -2.47 -24.41
#